data_AF-A0A078JN99-F1
#
_entry.id   AF-A0A078JN99-F1
#
_cell.length_a   1.000
_cell.length_b   1.000
_cell.length_c   1.000
_cell.angle_alpha   90.00
_cell.angle_beta   90.00
_cell.angle_gamma   90.00
#
_symmetry.space_group_name_H-M   'P 1'
#
loop_
_entity.id
_entity.type
_entity.pdbx_description
1 polymer ?
#
loop_
_entity_poly.entity_id
_entity_poly.type
_entity_poly.pdbx_seq_one_letter_code
_entity_poly.pdbx_strand_id
1 'polypeptide(L)'
;MQPILSHICRYLFNGEPWIIKKKKKKKMKHLSSIANEVVLRCSQYIFLLLWSTIDEIVEEFECQWKPAEATDSRKFVEFCDSKAMSRVCQNIPERIKDGSFTRLTLDMMLAWQQPDVNDNESHLEAVGKESEDNRIQATLSPEQDDISLFYSYIMPLYVGEDAFVYLASLIPLPADIINGRYTFETLTAPTGHQLHFPAYDMFVKEIHKCMKYLQKQTKTRGVDLADDEIILHVEGTMASQRVVRHIKETSWPGRLTLTNYGLYFEAAGIINYEDALKIDLTKDGASYVKPNSTGPWGAPLFDKAIVYYEEGIVLEFPEMTSSTRRDHSLAGAQEIKLLMHQFLKKYNVESPLQAWEVHSRTILGIIRLHAARE
;
A
#
# COMPACT_ATOMS: atom_id res chain seq x y z
N MET A 1 10.67 6.10 -10.35
CA MET A 1 9.79 5.17 -9.62
C MET A 1 8.73 4.43 -10.46
N GLN A 2 8.57 4.73 -11.76
CA GLN A 2 8.16 3.71 -12.75
C GLN A 2 8.99 2.41 -12.61
N PRO A 3 10.30 2.45 -12.27
CA PRO A 3 11.08 1.25 -11.95
C PRO A 3 10.71 0.55 -10.64
N ILE A 4 10.05 1.15 -9.65
CA ILE A 4 9.85 0.48 -8.35
C ILE A 4 8.70 -0.52 -8.44
N LEU A 5 7.58 -0.10 -9.02
CA LEU A 5 6.51 -1.03 -9.41
C LEU A 5 6.92 -1.83 -10.64
N SER A 6 7.59 -1.23 -11.64
CA SER A 6 7.99 -1.99 -12.82
C SER A 6 9.25 -2.85 -12.65
N HIS A 7 10.00 -2.88 -11.54
CA HIS A 7 11.06 -3.87 -11.29
C HIS A 7 10.55 -5.04 -10.47
N ILE A 8 9.70 -4.79 -9.47
CA ILE A 8 8.91 -5.86 -8.85
C ILE A 8 8.11 -6.61 -9.95
N CYS A 9 7.67 -5.90 -11.00
CA CYS A 9 6.98 -6.50 -12.15
C CYS A 9 7.91 -6.89 -13.34
N ARG A 10 9.04 -6.21 -13.60
CA ARG A 10 9.98 -6.60 -14.69
C ARG A 10 10.70 -7.90 -14.40
N TYR A 11 10.93 -8.22 -13.13
CA TYR A 11 11.56 -9.48 -12.77
C TYR A 11 10.64 -10.68 -12.94
N LEU A 12 9.34 -10.46 -13.14
CA LEU A 12 8.37 -11.54 -13.27
C LEU A 12 7.92 -11.82 -14.70
N PHE A 13 7.53 -10.86 -15.56
CA PHE A 13 6.99 -11.25 -16.87
C PHE A 13 7.13 -10.17 -17.96
N ASN A 14 8.07 -10.38 -18.90
CA ASN A 14 8.06 -9.71 -20.20
C ASN A 14 7.02 -10.37 -21.11
N GLY A 15 6.09 -9.58 -21.66
CA GLY A 15 5.15 -10.05 -22.69
C GLY A 15 4.42 -8.90 -23.39
N GLU A 16 4.52 -8.86 -24.72
CA GLU A 16 3.96 -7.82 -25.60
C GLU A 16 2.42 -7.93 -25.78
N PRO A 17 1.72 -6.87 -26.29
CA PRO A 17 0.26 -6.81 -26.27
C PRO A 17 -0.41 -7.01 -27.65
N TRP A 18 -1.30 -8.00 -27.84
CA TRP A 18 -2.23 -8.07 -29.00
C TRP A 18 -3.60 -8.76 -28.71
N ILE A 19 -4.49 -8.71 -29.72
CA ILE A 19 -5.98 -8.57 -29.76
C ILE A 19 -6.85 -9.75 -29.25
N ILE A 20 -7.96 -9.42 -28.56
CA ILE A 20 -9.00 -10.32 -28.00
C ILE A 20 -10.01 -10.80 -29.06
N LYS A 21 -10.28 -12.11 -29.14
CA LYS A 21 -11.52 -12.68 -29.74
C LYS A 21 -12.44 -13.22 -28.64
N LYS A 22 -13.68 -12.71 -28.56
CA LYS A 22 -14.72 -13.15 -27.58
C LYS A 22 -15.23 -14.57 -27.88
N LYS A 23 -15.26 -15.46 -26.88
CA LYS A 23 -16.07 -16.71 -26.88
C LYS A 23 -16.65 -17.07 -25.50
N LYS A 24 -17.67 -17.94 -25.52
CA LYS A 24 -18.70 -18.20 -24.48
C LYS A 24 -18.16 -18.52 -23.07
N LYS A 25 -18.78 -17.89 -22.06
CA LYS A 25 -18.55 -18.09 -20.62
C LYS A 25 -19.12 -19.44 -20.15
N LYS A 26 -18.31 -20.29 -19.52
CA LYS A 26 -18.72 -21.54 -18.83
C LYS A 26 -18.64 -21.28 -17.32
N LYS A 27 -19.71 -21.60 -16.56
CA LYS A 27 -19.75 -21.46 -15.10
C LYS A 27 -19.45 -22.81 -14.44
N MET A 28 -18.63 -22.82 -13.40
CA MET A 28 -18.34 -23.99 -12.58
C MET A 28 -19.38 -24.16 -11.49
N LYS A 29 -19.93 -25.38 -11.37
CA LYS A 29 -21.05 -25.70 -10.47
C LYS A 29 -20.67 -25.82 -8.99
N HIS A 30 -19.38 -25.81 -8.65
CA HIS A 30 -18.87 -25.96 -7.28
C HIS A 30 -18.34 -24.65 -6.68
N LEU A 31 -18.18 -23.59 -7.49
CA LEU A 31 -17.70 -22.29 -7.03
C LEU A 31 -18.86 -21.31 -6.75
N SER A 32 -18.68 -20.42 -5.77
CA SER A 32 -19.58 -19.29 -5.53
C SER A 32 -19.74 -18.39 -6.78
N SER A 33 -20.75 -17.52 -6.80
CA SER A 33 -20.96 -16.60 -7.92
C SER A 33 -19.78 -15.64 -8.09
N ILE A 34 -19.24 -15.14 -6.98
CA ILE A 34 -18.06 -14.25 -6.95
C ILE A 34 -16.82 -15.03 -7.38
N ALA A 35 -16.59 -16.24 -6.85
CA ALA A 35 -15.46 -17.08 -7.24
C ALA A 35 -15.51 -17.44 -8.74
N ASN A 36 -16.69 -17.74 -9.29
CA ASN A 36 -16.86 -17.94 -10.73
C ASN A 36 -16.52 -16.68 -11.54
N GLU A 37 -16.88 -15.50 -11.06
CA GLU A 37 -16.55 -14.23 -11.73
C GLU A 37 -15.05 -13.94 -11.68
N VAL A 38 -14.41 -14.12 -10.52
CA VAL A 38 -12.96 -14.00 -10.36
C VAL A 38 -12.25 -14.97 -11.26
N VAL A 39 -12.57 -16.27 -11.22
CA VAL A 39 -11.95 -17.27 -12.09
C VAL A 39 -12.19 -16.95 -13.56
N LEU A 40 -13.35 -16.43 -13.94
CA LEU A 40 -13.61 -16.01 -15.32
C LEU A 40 -12.76 -14.79 -15.73
N ARG A 41 -12.56 -13.82 -14.84
CA ARG A 41 -11.71 -12.65 -15.09
C ARG A 41 -10.22 -13.06 -15.10
N CYS A 42 -9.78 -13.85 -14.14
CA CYS A 42 -8.44 -14.43 -14.04
C CYS A 42 -8.14 -15.28 -15.27
N SER A 43 -9.05 -16.17 -15.70
CA SER A 43 -8.88 -16.95 -16.93
C SER A 43 -8.89 -16.09 -18.19
N GLN A 44 -9.63 -14.97 -18.25
CA GLN A 44 -9.47 -14.03 -19.36
C GLN A 44 -8.07 -13.42 -19.36
N TYR A 45 -7.53 -13.05 -18.20
CA TYR A 45 -6.15 -12.58 -18.09
C TYR A 45 -5.11 -13.65 -18.45
N ILE A 46 -5.33 -14.90 -18.02
CA ILE A 46 -4.45 -16.04 -18.28
C ILE A 46 -4.53 -16.48 -19.75
N PHE A 47 -5.72 -16.57 -20.33
CA PHE A 47 -5.92 -16.83 -21.76
C PHE A 47 -5.19 -15.78 -22.61
N LEU A 48 -5.20 -14.51 -22.18
CA LEU A 48 -4.45 -13.46 -22.85
C LEU A 48 -2.93 -13.60 -22.69
N LEU A 49 -2.43 -14.31 -21.67
CA LEU A 49 -0.99 -14.47 -21.39
C LEU A 49 -0.41 -15.79 -21.96
N LEU A 50 -1.15 -16.89 -21.84
CA LEU A 50 -0.72 -18.27 -22.03
C LEU A 50 -1.54 -19.01 -23.10
N TRP A 51 -2.55 -18.36 -23.69
CA TRP A 51 -3.54 -18.97 -24.59
C TRP A 51 -4.39 -20.07 -23.93
N SER A 52 -4.32 -20.20 -22.60
CA SER A 52 -5.01 -21.28 -21.88
C SER A 52 -6.47 -20.97 -21.60
N THR A 53 -7.36 -21.89 -21.98
CA THR A 53 -8.78 -21.82 -21.64
C THR A 53 -9.03 -22.18 -20.17
N ILE A 54 -10.24 -21.90 -19.65
CA ILE A 54 -10.64 -22.33 -18.29
C ILE A 54 -10.46 -23.84 -18.13
N ASP A 55 -10.83 -24.61 -19.16
CA ASP A 55 -10.73 -26.07 -19.13
C ASP A 55 -9.25 -26.51 -19.05
N GLU A 56 -8.34 -25.84 -19.76
CA GLU A 56 -6.89 -26.09 -19.64
C GLU A 56 -6.32 -25.71 -18.25
N ILE A 57 -6.81 -24.62 -17.65
CA ILE A 57 -6.39 -24.22 -16.29
C ILE A 57 -6.85 -25.26 -15.26
N VAL A 58 -8.08 -25.79 -15.41
CA VAL A 58 -8.61 -26.86 -14.57
C VAL A 58 -7.81 -28.14 -14.76
N GLU A 59 -7.55 -28.56 -16.00
CA GLU A 59 -6.73 -29.74 -16.30
C GLU A 59 -5.31 -29.62 -15.72
N GLU A 60 -4.69 -28.45 -15.80
CA GLU A 60 -3.38 -28.21 -15.22
C GLU A 60 -3.40 -28.26 -13.68
N PHE A 61 -4.42 -27.70 -13.05
CA PHE A 61 -4.60 -27.77 -11.60
C PHE A 61 -4.79 -29.23 -11.14
N GLU A 62 -5.67 -29.99 -11.80
CA GLU A 62 -5.94 -31.39 -11.50
C GLU A 62 -4.71 -32.28 -11.74
N CYS A 63 -3.83 -31.92 -12.69
CA CYS A 63 -2.58 -32.64 -12.95
C CYS A 63 -1.53 -32.39 -11.85
N GLN A 64 -1.44 -31.16 -11.32
CA GLN A 64 -0.49 -30.80 -10.26
C GLN A 64 -0.96 -31.24 -8.87
N TRP A 65 -2.28 -31.31 -8.65
CA TRP A 65 -2.87 -31.63 -7.35
C TRP A 65 -3.49 -33.03 -7.33
N LYS A 66 -2.83 -34.00 -6.67
CA LYS A 66 -3.37 -35.35 -6.52
C LYS A 66 -4.61 -35.35 -5.60
N PRO A 67 -5.71 -36.02 -5.97
CA PRO A 67 -6.94 -36.01 -5.18
C PRO A 67 -6.79 -36.93 -3.96
N ALA A 68 -6.50 -36.35 -2.80
CA ALA A 68 -6.69 -37.04 -1.53
C ALA A 68 -8.08 -36.72 -0.94
N GLU A 69 -8.61 -35.54 -1.22
CA GLU A 69 -9.93 -35.06 -0.79
C GLU A 69 -10.48 -34.17 -1.91
N ALA A 70 -11.81 -34.05 -2.02
CA ALA A 70 -12.48 -33.26 -3.03
C ALA A 70 -11.85 -31.87 -3.19
N THR A 71 -11.80 -31.41 -4.44
CA THR A 71 -11.24 -30.13 -4.91
C THR A 71 -11.48 -29.01 -3.90
N ASP A 72 -10.44 -28.63 -3.16
CA ASP A 72 -10.50 -27.50 -2.23
C ASP A 72 -10.68 -26.23 -3.08
N SER A 73 -11.93 -25.78 -3.22
CA SER A 73 -12.33 -24.62 -4.03
C SER A 73 -11.45 -23.40 -3.73
N ARG A 74 -10.97 -23.28 -2.48
CA ARG A 74 -10.00 -22.26 -2.07
C ARG A 74 -8.66 -22.40 -2.79
N LYS A 75 -8.06 -23.60 -2.81
CA LYS A 75 -6.78 -23.85 -3.50
C LYS A 75 -6.87 -23.62 -5.01
N PHE A 76 -8.02 -23.91 -5.60
CA PHE A 76 -8.23 -23.61 -7.01
C PHE A 76 -8.30 -22.10 -7.28
N VAL A 77 -8.99 -21.32 -6.42
CA VAL A 77 -8.96 -19.86 -6.45
C VAL A 77 -7.53 -19.34 -6.28
N GLU A 78 -6.78 -19.86 -5.30
CA GLU A 78 -5.38 -19.49 -5.08
C GLU A 78 -4.49 -19.72 -6.31
N PHE A 79 -4.66 -20.86 -6.98
CA PHE A 79 -3.94 -21.19 -8.21
C PHE A 79 -4.28 -20.22 -9.34
N CYS A 80 -5.56 -19.91 -9.53
CA CYS A 80 -6.03 -18.97 -10.54
C CYS A 80 -5.53 -17.55 -10.29
N ASP A 81 -5.60 -17.08 -9.05
CA ASP A 81 -5.17 -15.73 -8.67
C ASP A 81 -3.66 -15.57 -8.85
N SER A 82 -2.87 -16.56 -8.39
CA SER A 82 -1.42 -16.60 -8.59
C SER A 82 -1.04 -16.49 -10.07
N LYS A 83 -1.72 -17.24 -10.95
CA LYS A 83 -1.49 -17.16 -12.40
C LYS A 83 -1.88 -15.83 -13.02
N ALA A 84 -2.95 -15.21 -12.53
CA ALA A 84 -3.43 -13.93 -13.04
C ALA A 84 -2.55 -12.75 -12.60
N MET A 85 -1.75 -12.87 -11.54
CA MET A 85 -0.96 -11.78 -10.96
C MET A 85 -0.05 -11.09 -11.97
N SER A 86 0.58 -11.83 -12.88
CA SER A 86 1.42 -11.28 -13.94
C SER A 86 0.73 -10.18 -14.76
N ARG A 87 -0.58 -10.29 -15.00
CA ARG A 87 -1.40 -9.32 -15.74
C ARG A 87 -1.99 -8.24 -14.84
N VAL A 88 -2.37 -8.58 -13.62
CA VAL A 88 -2.86 -7.60 -12.63
C VAL A 88 -1.78 -6.57 -12.33
N CYS A 89 -0.52 -7.02 -12.33
CA CYS A 89 0.66 -6.20 -12.12
C CYS A 89 1.07 -5.34 -13.33
N GLN A 90 0.44 -5.50 -14.50
CA GLN A 90 0.68 -4.64 -15.67
C GLN A 90 -0.16 -3.36 -15.59
N ASN A 91 0.46 -2.21 -15.85
CA ASN A 91 -0.21 -0.90 -15.89
C ASN A 91 -0.98 -0.57 -14.59
N ILE A 92 -0.43 -0.96 -13.44
CA ILE A 92 -0.98 -0.65 -12.09
C ILE A 92 -1.37 0.85 -11.98
N PRO A 93 -0.54 1.83 -12.40
CA PRO A 93 -0.88 3.24 -12.32
C PRO A 93 -2.19 3.66 -13.02
N GLU A 94 -2.51 3.06 -14.17
CA GLU A 94 -3.77 3.28 -14.88
C GLU A 94 -4.92 2.55 -14.20
N ARG A 95 -4.70 1.28 -13.82
CA ARG A 95 -5.72 0.42 -13.21
C ARG A 95 -6.17 0.85 -11.82
N ILE A 96 -5.30 1.53 -11.06
CA ILE A 96 -5.71 2.15 -9.79
C ILE A 96 -6.62 3.36 -10.05
N LYS A 97 -6.35 4.14 -11.10
CA LYS A 97 -7.15 5.34 -11.41
C LYS A 97 -8.57 4.97 -11.85
N ASP A 98 -8.71 3.96 -12.69
CA ASP A 98 -10.01 3.50 -13.19
C ASP A 98 -10.74 2.55 -12.23
N GLY A 99 -10.11 2.20 -11.09
CA GLY A 99 -10.65 1.30 -10.07
C GLY A 99 -10.72 -0.17 -10.50
N SER A 100 -10.18 -0.53 -11.67
CA SER A 100 -10.18 -1.92 -12.13
C SER A 100 -9.26 -2.80 -11.28
N PHE A 101 -8.15 -2.23 -10.79
CA PHE A 101 -7.24 -2.93 -9.87
C PHE A 101 -7.95 -3.24 -8.55
N THR A 102 -8.51 -2.22 -7.90
CA THR A 102 -9.13 -2.33 -6.57
C THR A 102 -10.37 -3.21 -6.58
N ARG A 103 -11.17 -3.17 -7.64
CA ARG A 103 -12.30 -4.09 -7.82
C ARG A 103 -11.82 -5.53 -7.94
N LEU A 104 -10.85 -5.79 -8.82
CA LEU A 104 -10.36 -7.14 -9.05
C LEU A 104 -9.73 -7.74 -7.80
N THR A 105 -8.90 -6.98 -7.09
CA THR A 105 -8.24 -7.49 -5.88
C THR A 105 -9.21 -7.64 -4.72
N LEU A 106 -10.27 -6.83 -4.63
CA LEU A 106 -11.36 -7.06 -3.68
C LEU A 106 -12.14 -8.34 -4.02
N ASP A 107 -12.48 -8.54 -5.29
CA ASP A 107 -13.18 -9.73 -5.74
C ASP A 107 -12.35 -10.99 -5.44
N MET A 108 -11.02 -10.96 -5.64
CA MET A 108 -10.10 -12.04 -5.28
C MET A 108 -10.16 -12.37 -3.79
N MET A 109 -10.13 -11.36 -2.92
CA MET A 109 -10.27 -11.54 -1.47
C MET A 109 -11.61 -12.19 -1.11
N LEU A 110 -12.71 -11.73 -1.71
CA LEU A 110 -14.05 -12.29 -1.47
C LEU A 110 -14.17 -13.72 -1.99
N ALA A 111 -13.63 -14.02 -3.17
CA ALA A 111 -13.60 -15.37 -3.75
C ALA A 111 -12.78 -16.35 -2.91
N TRP A 112 -11.68 -15.90 -2.32
CA TRP A 112 -10.86 -16.71 -1.42
C TRP A 112 -11.56 -16.97 -0.07
N GLN A 113 -12.27 -15.97 0.44
CA GLN A 113 -13.04 -16.05 1.69
C GLN A 113 -14.25 -16.99 1.55
N GLN A 114 -14.98 -16.88 0.45
CA GLN A 114 -16.21 -17.63 0.15
C GLN A 114 -16.09 -18.38 -1.20
N PRO A 115 -15.28 -19.45 -1.26
CA PRO A 115 -14.97 -20.13 -2.50
C PRO A 115 -16.08 -21.11 -2.95
N ASP A 116 -16.95 -21.60 -2.06
CA ASP A 116 -17.87 -22.71 -2.34
C ASP A 116 -19.29 -22.23 -2.73
N VAL A 117 -20.04 -23.05 -3.47
CA VAL A 117 -21.44 -22.74 -3.83
C VAL A 117 -22.34 -22.57 -2.62
N ASN A 118 -22.09 -23.29 -1.53
CA ASN A 118 -22.90 -23.19 -0.31
C ASN A 118 -22.80 -21.79 0.33
N ASP A 119 -21.76 -21.02 0.01
CA ASP A 119 -21.60 -19.65 0.50
C ASP A 119 -22.58 -18.66 -0.19
N ASN A 120 -23.18 -19.05 -1.33
CA ASN A 120 -24.09 -18.20 -2.11
C ASN A 120 -25.42 -17.87 -1.41
N GLU A 121 -25.88 -18.68 -0.45
CA GLU A 121 -27.16 -18.42 0.26
C GLU A 121 -27.10 -17.08 1.01
N SER A 122 -25.94 -16.74 1.59
CA SER A 122 -25.71 -15.44 2.24
C SER A 122 -25.70 -14.24 1.27
N HIS A 123 -25.29 -14.47 0.01
CA HIS A 123 -25.19 -13.46 -1.04
C HIS A 123 -26.54 -13.17 -1.71
N LEU A 124 -27.39 -14.19 -1.89
CA LEU A 124 -28.70 -14.08 -2.53
C LEU A 124 -29.73 -13.35 -1.65
N GLU A 125 -29.69 -13.54 -0.33
CA GLU A 125 -30.56 -12.83 0.61
C GLU A 125 -30.32 -11.31 0.63
N ALA A 126 -29.07 -10.89 0.45
CA ALA A 126 -28.71 -9.48 0.43
C ALA A 126 -29.08 -8.78 -0.89
N VAL A 127 -28.90 -9.46 -2.04
CA VAL A 127 -29.34 -8.94 -3.35
C VAL A 127 -30.87 -8.94 -3.47
N GLY A 128 -31.56 -9.89 -2.82
CA GLY A 128 -33.03 -9.91 -2.74
C GLY A 128 -33.59 -8.67 -2.03
N LYS A 129 -33.01 -8.31 -0.88
CA LYS A 129 -33.38 -7.10 -0.12
C LYS A 129 -33.12 -5.80 -0.89
N GLU A 130 -32.03 -5.71 -1.66
CA GLU A 130 -31.73 -4.59 -2.55
C GLU A 130 -32.87 -4.32 -3.55
N SER A 131 -33.46 -5.38 -4.12
CA SER A 131 -34.54 -5.25 -5.11
C SER A 131 -35.88 -4.84 -4.50
N GLU A 132 -36.11 -5.18 -3.23
CA GLU A 132 -37.36 -4.92 -2.52
C GLU A 132 -37.36 -3.53 -1.88
N ASP A 133 -36.26 -3.10 -1.28
CA ASP A 133 -36.16 -1.76 -0.70
C ASP A 133 -36.05 -0.65 -1.76
N ASN A 134 -35.47 -0.92 -2.95
CA ASN A 134 -35.52 0.00 -4.09
C ASN A 134 -36.96 0.26 -4.59
N ARG A 135 -37.88 -0.69 -4.38
CA ARG A 135 -39.31 -0.48 -4.68
C ARG A 135 -39.99 0.37 -3.62
N ILE A 136 -39.55 0.26 -2.36
CA ILE A 136 -40.11 1.02 -1.23
C ILE A 136 -39.63 2.50 -1.30
N GLN A 137 -38.36 2.75 -1.62
CA GLN A 137 -37.81 4.11 -1.77
C GLN A 137 -38.38 4.88 -2.97
N ALA A 138 -38.79 4.20 -4.05
CA ALA A 138 -39.47 4.85 -5.18
C ALA A 138 -40.85 5.45 -4.80
N THR A 139 -41.35 5.17 -3.59
CA THR A 139 -42.69 5.55 -3.13
C THR A 139 -42.69 6.66 -2.07
N LEU A 140 -41.54 7.07 -1.53
CA LEU A 140 -41.45 8.05 -0.42
C LEU A 140 -40.60 9.28 -0.78
N SER A 141 -41.11 10.48 -0.48
CA SER A 141 -40.52 11.77 -0.86
C SER A 141 -39.26 12.13 -0.06
N PRO A 142 -38.33 12.93 -0.64
CA PRO A 142 -36.95 13.01 -0.18
C PRO A 142 -36.72 14.16 0.80
N GLU A 143 -37.31 14.12 1.99
CA GLU A 143 -36.94 15.08 3.05
C GLU A 143 -36.88 14.36 4.39
N GLN A 144 -35.67 14.34 4.97
CA GLN A 144 -35.24 13.78 6.27
C GLN A 144 -34.86 12.30 6.28
N ASP A 145 -33.56 12.03 6.07
CA ASP A 145 -32.82 11.01 6.84
C ASP A 145 -31.30 11.18 6.60
N ASP A 146 -30.69 12.03 7.43
CA ASP A 146 -29.25 12.09 7.59
C ASP A 146 -28.80 10.88 8.43
N ILE A 147 -27.99 10.01 7.82
CA ILE A 147 -27.11 9.03 8.47
C ILE A 147 -27.82 7.79 9.07
N SER A 148 -28.47 6.90 8.29
CA SER A 148 -28.68 5.50 8.76
C SER A 148 -29.11 4.40 7.76
N LEU A 149 -29.16 4.59 6.43
CA LEU A 149 -29.73 3.55 5.54
C LEU A 149 -28.84 3.06 4.38
N PHE A 150 -27.68 3.67 4.12
CA PHE A 150 -26.76 3.17 3.08
C PHE A 150 -25.88 1.99 3.58
N TYR A 151 -25.67 1.89 4.89
CA TYR A 151 -24.77 0.90 5.50
C TYR A 151 -25.40 -0.48 5.71
N SER A 152 -26.73 -0.58 5.82
CA SER A 152 -27.45 -1.86 5.87
C SER A 152 -27.50 -2.59 4.51
N TYR A 153 -27.21 -1.89 3.41
CA TYR A 153 -27.29 -2.40 2.03
C TYR A 153 -26.02 -3.11 1.52
N ILE A 154 -24.85 -2.97 2.18
CA ILE A 154 -23.55 -3.56 1.74
C ILE A 154 -23.17 -4.79 2.60
N MET A 155 -24.10 -5.29 3.41
CA MET A 155 -23.82 -6.34 4.40
C MET A 155 -23.17 -7.66 3.90
N PRO A 156 -23.23 -8.09 2.62
CA PRO A 156 -22.59 -9.35 2.20
C PRO A 156 -21.17 -9.20 1.60
N LEU A 157 -20.62 -8.00 1.36
CA LEU A 157 -19.36 -7.82 0.60
C LEU A 157 -18.19 -7.30 1.45
N TYR A 158 -18.14 -7.69 2.73
CA TYR A 158 -17.02 -7.36 3.59
C TYR A 158 -15.89 -8.37 3.44
N VAL A 159 -14.69 -7.84 3.28
CA VAL A 159 -13.46 -8.61 3.34
C VAL A 159 -13.00 -8.70 4.78
N GLY A 160 -12.77 -9.94 5.24
CA GLY A 160 -12.18 -10.25 6.53
C GLY A 160 -10.65 -10.20 6.50
N GLU A 161 -10.06 -10.24 7.69
CA GLU A 161 -8.61 -10.11 7.88
C GLU A 161 -7.81 -11.16 7.10
N ASP A 162 -8.19 -12.44 7.20
CA ASP A 162 -7.45 -13.54 6.55
C ASP A 162 -7.40 -13.40 5.03
N ALA A 163 -8.50 -12.97 4.42
CA ALA A 163 -8.58 -12.73 2.98
C ALA A 163 -7.72 -11.52 2.57
N PHE A 164 -7.65 -10.48 3.39
CA PHE A 164 -6.77 -9.34 3.17
C PHE A 164 -5.29 -9.71 3.28
N VAL A 165 -4.92 -10.50 4.31
CA VAL A 165 -3.55 -11.01 4.48
C VAL A 165 -3.18 -11.98 3.35
N TYR A 166 -4.12 -12.80 2.88
CA TYR A 166 -3.96 -13.61 1.69
C TYR A 166 -3.58 -12.77 0.47
N LEU A 167 -4.32 -11.70 0.16
CA LEU A 167 -3.98 -10.80 -0.94
C LEU A 167 -2.59 -10.19 -0.75
N ALA A 168 -2.22 -9.81 0.47
CA ALA A 168 -0.89 -9.25 0.79
C ALA A 168 0.26 -10.24 0.51
N SER A 169 -0.02 -11.55 0.52
CA SER A 169 0.94 -12.59 0.12
C SER A 169 1.16 -12.66 -1.40
N LEU A 170 0.16 -12.28 -2.20
CA LEU A 170 0.22 -12.28 -3.66
C LEU A 170 0.79 -10.97 -4.23
N ILE A 171 0.37 -9.84 -3.67
CA ILE A 171 0.74 -8.52 -4.16
C ILE A 171 1.10 -7.59 -3.00
N PRO A 172 2.39 -7.20 -2.87
CA PRO A 172 2.83 -6.36 -1.77
C PRO A 172 2.51 -4.88 -2.05
N LEU A 173 1.35 -4.54 -2.61
CA LEU A 173 0.95 -3.14 -2.83
C LEU A 173 0.12 -2.59 -1.68
N PRO A 174 -1.10 -3.12 -1.40
CA PRO A 174 -1.93 -2.63 -0.30
C PRO A 174 -1.35 -2.96 1.08
N ALA A 175 -0.67 -4.10 1.21
CA ALA A 175 -0.08 -4.55 2.46
C ALA A 175 1.09 -5.51 2.20
N ASP A 176 1.86 -5.83 3.22
CA ASP A 176 2.86 -6.92 3.23
C ASP A 176 2.37 -8.03 4.17
N ILE A 177 2.73 -9.28 3.89
CA ILE A 177 2.34 -10.41 4.75
C ILE A 177 2.72 -10.20 6.24
N ILE A 178 3.82 -9.48 6.51
CA ILE A 178 4.28 -9.19 7.87
C ILE A 178 3.41 -8.14 8.59
N ASN A 179 2.87 -7.16 7.86
CA ASN A 179 2.11 -6.04 8.43
C ASN A 179 0.63 -6.02 8.00
N GLY A 180 0.16 -7.06 7.32
CA GLY A 180 -1.18 -7.14 6.76
C GLY A 180 -2.28 -6.99 7.80
N ARG A 181 -2.11 -7.63 8.96
CA ARG A 181 -3.05 -7.51 10.09
C ARG A 181 -3.16 -6.09 10.61
N TYR A 182 -2.03 -5.44 10.93
CA TYR A 182 -2.01 -4.05 11.39
C TYR A 182 -2.60 -3.08 10.36
N THR A 183 -2.33 -3.33 9.07
CA THR A 183 -2.91 -2.53 7.99
C THR A 183 -4.43 -2.71 7.94
N PHE A 184 -4.90 -3.95 8.04
CA PHE A 184 -6.33 -4.27 8.07
C PHE A 184 -7.04 -3.62 9.26
N GLU A 185 -6.50 -3.80 10.47
CA GLU A 185 -7.02 -3.17 11.70
C GLU A 185 -7.12 -1.65 11.54
N THR A 186 -6.08 -1.01 10.98
CA THR A 186 -6.08 0.44 10.74
C THR A 186 -7.19 0.86 9.78
N LEU A 187 -7.34 0.15 8.65
CA LEU A 187 -8.36 0.46 7.64
C LEU A 187 -9.79 0.18 8.09
N THR A 188 -9.96 -0.71 9.07
CA THR A 188 -11.27 -1.20 9.52
C THR A 188 -11.63 -0.75 10.93
N ALA A 189 -10.78 0.04 11.59
CA ALA A 189 -11.07 0.63 12.90
C ALA A 189 -12.41 1.38 12.93
N PRO A 190 -12.81 2.16 11.89
CA PRO A 190 -14.12 2.81 11.85
C PRO A 190 -15.29 1.85 11.57
N THR A 191 -15.02 0.65 11.04
CA THR A 191 -16.03 -0.28 10.51
C THR A 191 -16.04 -1.64 11.20
N GLY A 192 -15.45 -1.75 12.39
CA GLY A 192 -15.56 -2.94 13.23
C GLY A 192 -14.92 -4.19 12.63
N HIS A 193 -13.69 -4.10 12.10
CA HIS A 193 -12.94 -5.22 11.50
C HIS A 193 -13.54 -5.78 10.20
N GLN A 194 -14.29 -4.96 9.47
CA GLN A 194 -14.84 -5.31 8.17
C GLN A 194 -14.38 -4.32 7.11
N LEU A 195 -13.62 -4.81 6.13
CA LEU A 195 -13.12 -3.97 5.04
C LEU A 195 -14.17 -3.91 3.92
N HIS A 196 -14.69 -2.71 3.68
CA HIS A 196 -15.62 -2.43 2.59
C HIS A 196 -14.89 -1.83 1.39
N PHE A 197 -15.49 -1.99 0.20
CA PHE A 197 -14.87 -1.55 -1.05
C PHE A 197 -14.49 -0.06 -1.08
N PRO A 198 -15.34 0.90 -0.67
CA PRO A 198 -14.97 2.32 -0.64
C PRO A 198 -13.68 2.63 0.14
N ALA A 199 -13.52 2.10 1.36
CA ALA A 199 -12.30 2.29 2.15
C ALA A 199 -11.08 1.68 1.46
N TYR A 200 -11.21 0.47 0.92
CA TYR A 200 -10.12 -0.19 0.21
C TYR A 200 -9.71 0.58 -1.07
N ASP A 201 -10.68 1.00 -1.87
CA ASP A 201 -10.46 1.77 -3.11
C ASP A 201 -9.82 3.13 -2.83
N MET A 202 -10.29 3.82 -1.79
CA MET A 202 -9.71 5.09 -1.35
C MET A 202 -8.25 4.90 -0.92
N PHE A 203 -7.97 3.94 -0.05
CA PHE A 203 -6.62 3.67 0.45
C PHE A 203 -5.62 3.38 -0.69
N VAL A 204 -5.98 2.50 -1.63
CA VAL A 204 -5.09 2.17 -2.77
C VAL A 204 -4.91 3.38 -3.72
N LYS A 205 -5.93 4.22 -3.87
CA LYS A 205 -5.82 5.49 -4.62
C LYS A 205 -4.93 6.50 -3.91
N GLU A 206 -4.97 6.58 -2.58
CA GLU A 206 -4.07 7.43 -1.80
C GLU A 206 -2.62 6.95 -1.91
N ILE A 207 -2.36 5.64 -1.88
CA ILE A 207 -1.02 5.08 -2.18
C ILE A 207 -0.50 5.65 -3.52
N HIS A 208 -1.31 5.59 -4.57
CA HIS A 208 -0.93 6.11 -5.89
C HIS A 208 -0.72 7.64 -5.91
N LYS A 209 -1.54 8.39 -5.18
CA LYS A 209 -1.39 9.85 -5.03
C LYS A 209 -0.09 10.20 -4.31
N CYS A 210 0.21 9.55 -3.18
CA CYS A 210 1.46 9.69 -2.44
C CYS A 210 2.66 9.37 -3.34
N MET A 211 2.57 8.26 -4.08
CA MET A 211 3.61 7.85 -5.03
C MET A 211 3.92 8.93 -6.08
N LYS A 212 2.89 9.51 -6.69
CA LYS A 212 3.04 10.59 -7.67
C LYS A 212 3.55 11.88 -7.03
N TYR A 213 3.10 12.18 -5.82
CA TYR A 213 3.55 13.35 -5.08
C TYR A 213 5.06 13.30 -4.83
N LEU A 214 5.56 12.16 -4.33
CA LEU A 214 6.99 11.95 -4.05
C LEU A 214 7.85 12.00 -5.32
N GLN A 215 7.35 11.44 -6.44
CA GLN A 215 8.03 11.50 -7.74
C GLN A 215 8.20 12.92 -8.30
N LYS A 216 7.29 13.83 -7.96
CA LYS A 216 7.31 15.22 -8.44
C LYS A 216 8.18 16.13 -7.58
N GLN A 217 8.69 15.66 -6.45
CA GLN A 217 9.50 16.48 -5.56
C GLN A 217 10.79 16.89 -6.26
N THR A 218 11.15 18.16 -6.10
CA THR A 218 12.42 18.69 -6.59
C THR A 218 13.57 18.05 -5.82
N LYS A 219 14.66 17.70 -6.52
CA LYS A 219 15.91 17.28 -5.87
C LYS A 219 16.37 18.36 -4.88
N THR A 220 16.99 17.92 -3.81
CA THR A 220 17.62 18.77 -2.78
C THR A 220 18.73 19.60 -3.40
N ARG A 221 18.80 20.89 -3.05
CA ARG A 221 19.76 21.83 -3.58
C ARG A 221 21.19 21.42 -3.18
N GLY A 222 22.09 21.43 -4.15
CA GLY A 222 23.51 21.14 -3.93
C GLY A 222 23.83 19.66 -3.70
N VAL A 223 22.87 18.75 -3.93
CA VAL A 223 23.06 17.31 -3.74
C VAL A 223 22.66 16.55 -5.00
N ASP A 224 23.62 15.79 -5.52
CA ASP A 224 23.36 14.75 -6.51
C ASP A 224 22.97 13.46 -5.79
N LEU A 225 21.66 13.17 -5.79
CA LEU A 225 21.12 11.89 -5.32
C LEU A 225 21.65 10.75 -6.20
N ALA A 226 21.98 9.61 -5.59
CA ALA A 226 22.37 8.42 -6.33
C ALA A 226 21.23 7.93 -7.27
N ASP A 227 21.57 7.14 -8.29
CA ASP A 227 20.60 6.69 -9.31
C ASP A 227 19.43 5.88 -8.73
N ASP A 228 19.68 5.20 -7.62
CA ASP A 228 18.73 4.38 -6.86
C ASP A 228 18.26 5.06 -5.56
N GLU A 229 18.64 6.33 -5.35
CA GLU A 229 18.18 7.13 -4.23
C GLU A 229 16.87 7.84 -4.57
N ILE A 230 15.86 7.60 -3.75
CA ILE A 230 14.50 8.08 -3.96
C ILE A 230 14.02 8.86 -2.75
N ILE A 231 13.23 9.90 -3.03
CA ILE A 231 12.59 10.72 -2.00
C ILE A 231 11.37 9.96 -1.46
N LEU A 232 11.34 9.78 -0.15
CA LEU A 232 10.31 9.04 0.60
C LEU A 232 9.43 9.95 1.44
N HIS A 233 9.96 11.10 1.86
CA HIS A 233 9.20 12.09 2.61
C HIS A 233 9.80 13.49 2.38
N VAL A 234 8.95 14.52 2.32
CA VAL A 234 9.37 15.92 2.29
C VAL A 234 8.49 16.72 3.22
N GLU A 235 9.11 17.52 4.09
CA GLU A 235 8.45 18.35 5.07
C GLU A 235 9.08 19.74 5.14
N GLY A 236 8.29 20.76 5.48
CA GLY A 236 8.75 22.15 5.48
C GLY A 236 8.76 22.82 4.10
N THR A 237 7.86 22.38 3.22
CA THR A 237 7.53 23.02 1.94
C THR A 237 6.59 24.21 2.14
N MET A 238 6.21 24.94 1.08
CA MET A 238 5.18 26.00 1.20
C MET A 238 3.82 25.48 1.69
N ALA A 239 3.54 24.19 1.47
CA ALA A 239 2.29 23.54 1.85
C ALA A 239 2.35 22.85 3.23
N SER A 240 3.49 22.86 3.92
CA SER A 240 3.69 22.20 5.21
C SER A 240 4.48 23.07 6.18
N GLN A 241 4.32 22.84 7.48
CA GLN A 241 5.06 23.58 8.50
C GLN A 241 6.56 23.29 8.41
N ARG A 242 7.41 24.31 8.63
CA ARG A 242 8.87 24.20 8.60
C ARG A 242 9.37 23.20 9.65
N VAL A 243 10.49 22.54 9.35
CA VAL A 243 11.31 21.82 10.34
C VAL A 243 12.39 22.79 10.82
N VAL A 244 12.67 22.84 12.11
CA VAL A 244 13.64 23.78 12.69
C VAL A 244 14.85 23.00 13.18
N ARG A 245 16.03 23.30 12.65
CA ARG A 245 17.29 22.76 13.14
C ARG A 245 17.85 23.66 14.23
N HIS A 246 18.22 23.08 15.37
CA HIS A 246 18.88 23.80 16.46
C HIS A 246 20.38 23.49 16.50
N ILE A 247 21.18 24.54 16.62
CA ILE A 247 22.62 24.48 16.87
C ILE A 247 22.92 25.44 18.01
N LYS A 248 23.16 24.90 19.21
CA LYS A 248 23.28 25.69 20.44
C LYS A 248 22.07 26.63 20.59
N GLU A 249 22.30 27.94 20.68
CA GLU A 249 21.27 28.98 20.84
C GLU A 249 20.70 29.49 19.50
N THR A 250 21.12 28.91 18.37
CA THR A 250 20.66 29.32 17.04
C THR A 250 19.68 28.32 16.44
N SER A 251 18.62 28.84 15.82
CA SER A 251 17.55 28.05 15.22
C SER A 251 17.42 28.38 13.73
N TRP A 252 17.39 27.35 12.90
CA TRP A 252 17.36 27.46 11.45
C TRP A 252 16.10 26.78 10.92
N PRO A 253 15.05 27.52 10.53
CA PRO A 253 13.89 26.93 9.88
C PRO A 253 14.27 26.45 8.48
N GLY A 254 13.70 25.34 8.03
CA GLY A 254 14.08 24.74 6.76
C GLY A 254 13.12 23.68 6.25
N ARG A 255 13.58 23.00 5.20
CA ARG A 255 12.95 21.84 4.57
C ARG A 255 13.74 20.59 4.91
N LEU A 256 13.01 19.52 5.24
CA LEU A 256 13.55 18.20 5.49
C LEU A 256 13.15 17.27 4.35
N THR A 257 14.10 16.54 3.80
CA THR A 257 13.87 15.51 2.78
C THR A 257 14.44 14.18 3.26
N LEU A 258 13.61 13.15 3.33
CA LEU A 258 14.02 11.79 3.68
C LEU A 258 14.12 10.95 2.40
N THR A 259 15.20 10.19 2.27
CA THR A 259 15.43 9.22 1.20
C THR A 259 15.72 7.84 1.77
N ASN A 260 15.76 6.82 0.91
CA ASN A 260 16.21 5.48 1.30
C ASN A 260 17.68 5.43 1.77
N TYR A 261 18.50 6.47 1.60
CA TYR A 261 19.90 6.45 2.06
C TYR A 261 20.23 7.50 3.12
N GLY A 262 19.42 8.55 3.23
CA GLY A 262 19.80 9.67 4.08
C GLY A 262 18.65 10.61 4.36
N LEU A 263 18.95 11.56 5.23
CA LEU A 263 18.11 12.69 5.52
C LEU A 263 18.85 13.97 5.13
N TYR A 264 18.16 14.86 4.44
CA TYR A 264 18.70 16.09 3.91
C TYR A 264 17.95 17.27 4.51
N PHE A 265 18.69 18.17 5.17
CA PHE A 265 18.13 19.38 5.75
C PHE A 265 18.60 20.62 4.98
N GLU A 266 17.66 21.39 4.44
CA GLU A 266 17.91 22.63 3.71
C GLU A 266 17.41 23.81 4.54
N ALA A 267 18.34 24.62 5.07
CA ALA A 267 17.99 25.83 5.80
C ALA A 267 17.34 26.86 4.86
N ALA A 268 16.30 27.55 5.32
CA ALA A 268 15.67 28.63 4.56
C ALA A 268 16.59 29.85 4.54
N GLY A 269 17.18 30.15 3.39
CA GLY A 269 17.93 31.38 3.17
C GLY A 269 17.05 32.57 2.79
N ILE A 270 17.68 33.74 2.60
CA ILE A 270 17.01 35.02 2.33
C ILE A 270 16.29 35.03 0.97
N ILE A 271 16.82 34.30 -0.02
CA ILE A 271 16.29 34.26 -1.41
C ILE A 271 15.95 32.82 -1.82
N ASN A 272 16.85 31.87 -1.54
CA ASN A 272 16.71 30.45 -1.84
C ASN A 272 17.17 29.63 -0.61
N TYR A 273 16.82 28.35 -0.54
CA TYR A 273 17.37 27.43 0.47
C TYR A 273 18.89 27.32 0.37
N GLU A 274 19.58 27.12 1.48
CA GLU A 274 21.01 26.80 1.51
C GLU A 274 21.29 25.39 1.00
N ASP A 275 22.57 25.05 0.81
CA ASP A 275 22.98 23.69 0.45
C ASP A 275 22.57 22.70 1.53
N ALA A 276 22.09 21.52 1.10
CA ALA A 276 21.52 20.56 2.03
C ALA A 276 22.60 19.90 2.90
N LEU A 277 22.35 19.85 4.22
CA LEU A 277 23.11 19.00 5.13
C LEU A 277 22.62 17.56 5.02
N LYS A 278 23.52 16.63 4.68
CA LYS A 278 23.24 15.20 4.62
C LYS A 278 23.56 14.51 5.94
N ILE A 279 22.56 13.82 6.47
CA ILE A 279 22.65 12.80 7.53
C ILE A 279 22.60 11.44 6.84
N ASP A 280 23.65 10.64 6.99
CA ASP A 280 23.78 9.35 6.30
C ASP A 280 23.18 8.22 7.14
N LEU A 281 22.09 7.61 6.67
CA LEU A 281 21.40 6.54 7.37
C LEU A 281 22.04 5.15 7.12
N THR A 282 23.01 5.06 6.21
CA THR A 282 23.73 3.81 5.89
C THR A 282 24.88 3.51 6.85
N LYS A 283 25.41 4.53 7.54
CA LYS A 283 26.61 4.39 8.37
C LYS A 283 26.37 3.54 9.61
N ASP A 284 27.35 2.70 9.90
CA ASP A 284 27.42 1.94 11.13
C ASP A 284 27.75 2.83 12.31
N GLY A 285 26.71 3.13 13.06
CA GLY A 285 26.80 3.92 14.26
C GLY A 285 25.51 3.80 15.06
N ALA A 286 25.67 3.95 16.37
CA ALA A 286 24.61 4.11 17.33
C ALA A 286 23.97 5.51 17.22
N SER A 287 23.85 6.07 16.00
CA SER A 287 22.93 7.15 15.67
C SER A 287 21.50 6.66 15.92
N TYR A 288 21.12 6.59 17.18
CA TYR A 288 19.75 6.35 17.60
C TYR A 288 19.00 7.63 17.30
N VAL A 289 18.08 7.54 16.36
CA VAL A 289 17.07 8.57 16.21
C VAL A 289 16.15 8.42 17.42
N LYS A 290 16.18 9.37 18.37
CA LYS A 290 15.30 9.33 19.55
C LYS A 290 14.45 10.59 19.64
N PRO A 291 13.26 10.48 20.25
CA PRO A 291 12.55 11.65 20.75
C PRO A 291 13.47 12.49 21.63
N ASN A 292 13.36 13.81 21.49
CA ASN A 292 13.95 14.75 22.43
C ASN A 292 12.98 15.89 22.69
N SER A 293 13.13 16.52 23.85
CA SER A 293 12.40 17.72 24.19
C SER A 293 13.14 18.94 23.63
N THR A 294 12.41 19.87 23.01
CA THR A 294 12.88 21.12 22.42
C THR A 294 11.78 22.18 22.53
N GLY A 295 12.11 23.42 22.24
CA GLY A 295 11.26 24.58 22.36
C GLY A 295 11.98 25.79 21.79
N PRO A 296 11.44 27.01 21.96
CA PRO A 296 12.10 28.23 21.51
C PRO A 296 13.58 28.23 21.93
N TRP A 297 14.47 28.47 20.96
CA TRP A 297 15.93 28.45 21.14
C TRP A 297 16.54 27.13 21.64
N GLY A 298 15.89 25.99 21.37
CA GLY A 298 16.39 24.67 21.72
C GLY A 298 16.21 24.29 23.19
N ALA A 299 15.41 25.03 23.96
CA ALA A 299 15.10 24.72 25.35
C ALA A 299 14.28 23.42 25.46
N PRO A 300 14.57 22.49 26.40
CA PRO A 300 13.90 21.19 26.48
C PRO A 300 12.50 21.30 27.09
N LEU A 301 11.57 21.94 26.39
CA LEU A 301 10.25 22.31 26.91
C LEU A 301 9.10 21.44 26.38
N PHE A 302 9.21 20.96 25.14
CA PHE A 302 8.16 20.21 24.47
C PHE A 302 8.73 18.99 23.75
N ASP A 303 8.04 17.86 23.76
CA ASP A 303 8.49 16.64 23.08
C ASP A 303 8.25 16.70 21.56
N LYS A 304 8.94 17.64 20.92
CA LYS A 304 8.77 18.03 19.51
C LYS A 304 10.04 17.85 18.69
N ALA A 305 11.12 17.34 19.27
CA ALA A 305 12.38 17.14 18.56
C ALA A 305 12.70 15.68 18.32
N ILE A 306 13.53 15.49 17.30
CA ILE A 306 14.32 14.31 17.05
C ILE A 306 15.78 14.71 17.15
N VAL A 307 16.58 13.87 17.81
CA VAL A 307 18.04 14.03 17.86
C VAL A 307 18.73 12.91 17.11
N TYR A 308 19.70 13.31 16.30
CA TYR A 308 20.69 12.43 15.67
C TYR A 308 21.99 12.55 16.46
N TYR A 309 22.20 11.65 17.44
CA TYR A 309 23.23 11.81 18.48
C TYR A 309 24.67 11.87 17.97
N GLU A 310 25.06 11.09 16.95
CA GLU A 310 26.46 11.09 16.48
C GLU A 310 26.83 12.36 15.72
N GLU A 311 25.85 13.04 15.13
CA GLU A 311 26.05 14.29 14.40
C GLU A 311 25.73 15.52 15.27
N GLY A 312 25.17 15.32 16.48
CA GLY A 312 24.75 16.40 17.37
C GLY A 312 23.64 17.29 16.80
N ILE A 313 22.89 16.78 15.82
CA ILE A 313 21.84 17.54 15.11
C ILE A 313 20.51 17.34 15.84
N VAL A 314 19.90 18.46 16.21
CA VAL A 314 18.55 18.50 16.79
C VAL A 314 17.60 19.07 15.74
N LEU A 315 16.58 18.31 15.38
CA LEU A 315 15.50 18.73 14.47
C LEU A 315 14.20 18.82 15.25
N GLU A 316 13.63 20.01 15.32
CA GLU A 316 12.32 20.29 15.88
C GLU A 316 11.24 20.27 14.80
N PHE A 317 10.10 19.69 15.15
CA PHE A 317 8.87 19.62 14.36
C PHE A 317 7.80 20.44 15.10
N PRO A 318 7.68 21.75 14.83
CA PRO A 318 6.78 22.62 15.58
C PRO A 318 5.33 22.24 15.31
N GLU A 319 4.66 21.66 16.29
CA GLU A 319 3.23 21.32 16.21
C GLU A 319 2.55 21.76 17.51
N MET A 320 1.40 22.42 17.45
CA MET A 320 0.82 23.06 18.64
C MET A 320 0.18 22.08 19.61
N THR A 321 -0.49 21.05 19.10
CA THR A 321 -1.42 20.22 19.86
C THR A 321 -1.07 18.74 19.90
N SER A 322 -0.12 18.28 19.08
CA SER A 322 0.29 16.88 19.01
C SER A 322 1.79 16.74 18.72
N SER A 323 2.30 15.51 18.72
CA SER A 323 3.67 15.16 18.29
C SER A 323 3.67 14.29 17.02
N THR A 324 2.54 14.20 16.31
CA THR A 324 2.37 13.27 15.18
C THR A 324 3.36 13.53 14.05
N ARG A 325 3.74 14.79 13.78
CA ARG A 325 4.75 15.12 12.77
C ARG A 325 6.13 14.57 13.14
N ARG A 326 6.52 14.74 14.41
CA ARG A 326 7.76 14.22 14.97
C ARG A 326 7.78 12.69 14.94
N ASP A 327 6.70 12.06 15.37
CA ASP A 327 6.60 10.60 15.44
C ASP A 327 6.60 9.96 14.05
N HIS A 328 5.95 10.59 13.07
CA HIS A 328 5.97 10.17 11.67
C HIS A 328 7.39 10.21 11.08
N SER A 329 8.08 11.34 11.25
CA SER A 329 9.46 11.51 10.79
C SER A 329 10.44 10.56 11.48
N LEU A 330 10.24 10.33 12.79
CA LEU A 330 11.02 9.38 13.57
C LEU A 330 10.83 7.95 13.08
N ALA A 331 9.58 7.52 12.89
CA ALA A 331 9.24 6.19 12.40
C ALA A 331 9.86 5.95 11.01
N GLY A 332 9.74 6.91 10.08
CA GLY A 332 10.33 6.79 8.74
C GLY A 332 11.86 6.65 8.77
N ALA A 333 12.55 7.46 9.58
CA ALA A 333 14.01 7.38 9.72
C ALA A 333 14.46 6.08 10.39
N GLN A 334 13.73 5.62 11.42
CA GLN A 334 14.01 4.36 12.10
C GLN A 334 13.77 3.15 11.20
N GLU A 335 12.67 3.15 10.43
CA GLU A 335 12.35 2.09 9.47
C GLU A 335 13.48 1.90 8.46
N ILE A 336 13.93 2.99 7.82
CA ILE A 336 15.00 2.96 6.82
C ILE A 336 16.32 2.47 7.44
N LYS A 337 16.68 2.97 8.61
CA LYS A 337 17.94 2.61 9.24
C LYS A 337 17.93 1.18 9.79
N LEU A 338 16.93 0.83 10.60
CA LEU A 338 16.86 -0.43 11.34
C LEU A 338 16.39 -1.59 10.45
N LEU A 339 15.35 -1.38 9.64
CA LEU A 339 14.71 -2.48 8.91
C LEU A 339 15.29 -2.67 7.51
N MET A 340 15.87 -1.66 6.89
CA MET A 340 16.53 -1.82 5.59
C MET A 340 18.04 -2.00 5.76
N HIS A 341 18.78 -0.97 6.20
CA HIS A 341 20.24 -1.02 6.21
C HIS A 341 20.83 -2.02 7.22
N GLN A 342 20.33 -2.00 8.47
CA GLN A 342 20.80 -2.95 9.47
C GLN A 342 20.35 -4.39 9.18
N PHE A 343 19.18 -4.60 8.58
CA PHE A 343 18.73 -5.93 8.18
C PHE A 343 19.64 -6.51 7.09
N LEU A 344 19.87 -5.76 6.00
CA LEU A 344 20.73 -6.20 4.90
C LEU A 344 22.12 -6.56 5.38
N LYS A 345 22.68 -5.73 6.28
CA LYS A 345 23.98 -5.98 6.87
C LYS A 345 23.98 -7.20 7.81
N LYS A 346 22.98 -7.31 8.71
CA LYS A 346 22.89 -8.41 9.69
C LYS A 346 22.79 -9.79 9.02
N TYR A 347 22.06 -9.87 7.92
CA TYR A 347 21.88 -11.11 7.16
C TYR A 347 22.88 -11.27 6.01
N ASN A 348 23.84 -10.36 5.88
CA ASN A 348 24.84 -10.35 4.81
C ASN A 348 24.22 -10.60 3.41
N VAL A 349 23.17 -9.82 3.09
CA VAL A 349 22.45 -9.96 1.82
C VAL A 349 23.31 -9.36 0.70
N GLU A 350 24.05 -10.23 0.00
CA GLU A 350 24.94 -9.83 -1.10
C GLU A 350 24.22 -9.73 -2.44
N SER A 351 23.09 -10.42 -2.61
CA SER A 351 22.33 -10.44 -3.87
C SER A 351 21.66 -9.08 -4.10
N PRO A 352 21.98 -8.37 -5.21
CA PRO A 352 21.33 -7.09 -5.53
C PRO A 352 19.81 -7.21 -5.66
N LEU A 353 19.31 -8.37 -6.08
CA LEU A 353 17.88 -8.63 -6.21
C LEU A 353 17.19 -8.68 -4.85
N GLN A 354 17.77 -9.42 -3.91
CA GLN A 354 17.23 -9.54 -2.56
C GLN A 354 17.34 -8.22 -1.80
N ALA A 355 18.44 -7.49 -2.00
CA ALA A 355 18.58 -6.14 -1.46
C ALA A 355 17.47 -5.20 -1.98
N TRP A 356 17.20 -5.24 -3.28
CA TRP A 356 16.11 -4.47 -3.88
C TRP A 356 14.73 -4.88 -3.38
N GLU A 357 14.50 -6.16 -3.06
CA GLU A 357 13.24 -6.59 -2.47
C GLU A 357 13.02 -5.94 -1.09
N VAL A 358 14.04 -5.98 -0.23
CA VAL A 358 14.00 -5.34 1.11
C VAL A 358 13.79 -3.83 0.98
N HIS A 359 14.51 -3.18 0.08
CA HIS A 359 14.30 -1.75 -0.23
C HIS A 359 12.85 -1.49 -0.64
N SER A 360 12.35 -2.25 -1.61
CA SER A 360 11.01 -2.08 -2.16
C SER A 360 9.91 -2.23 -1.10
N ARG A 361 10.02 -3.25 -0.24
CA ARG A 361 9.07 -3.50 0.86
C ARG A 361 9.07 -2.34 1.87
N THR A 362 10.27 -1.86 2.24
CA THR A 362 10.44 -0.72 3.16
C THR A 362 9.81 0.56 2.59
N ILE A 363 10.12 0.86 1.32
CA ILE A 363 9.59 2.01 0.60
C ILE A 363 8.07 1.96 0.54
N LEU A 364 7.50 0.80 0.22
CA LEU A 364 6.04 0.60 0.18
C LEU A 364 5.41 0.73 1.58
N GLY A 365 6.09 0.27 2.64
CA GLY A 365 5.66 0.48 4.02
C GLY A 365 5.48 1.97 4.36
N ILE A 366 6.49 2.80 4.03
CA ILE A 366 6.43 4.25 4.26
C ILE A 366 5.32 4.91 3.42
N ILE A 367 5.15 4.49 2.17
CA ILE A 367 4.09 5.01 1.30
C ILE A 367 2.69 4.64 1.83
N ARG A 368 2.50 3.42 2.33
CA ARG A 368 1.22 3.00 2.94
C ARG A 368 0.93 3.78 4.22
N LEU A 369 1.95 4.05 5.03
CA LEU A 369 1.80 4.89 6.22
C LEU A 369 1.33 6.30 5.84
N HIS A 370 1.88 6.88 4.76
CA HIS A 370 1.39 8.14 4.22
C HIS A 370 -0.06 8.05 3.74
N ALA A 371 -0.40 6.99 2.99
CA ALA A 371 -1.73 6.81 2.44
C ALA A 371 -2.82 6.53 3.49
N ALA A 372 -2.46 5.89 4.62
CA ALA A 372 -3.40 5.60 5.70
C ALA A 372 -3.70 6.82 6.59
N ARG A 373 -2.90 7.89 6.48
CA ARG A 373 -3.08 9.13 7.24
C ARG A 373 -4.07 10.10 6.58
N GLU A 374 -4.14 10.06 5.25
CA GLU A 374 -5.11 10.83 4.46
C GLU A 374 -6.48 10.16 4.50
#